data_AF-A0A816EWK5-F1
#
_entry.id   AF-A0A816EWK5-F1
#
_cell.length_a   1.000
_cell.length_b   1.000
_cell.length_c   1.000
_cell.angle_alpha   90.00
_cell.angle_beta   90.00
_cell.angle_gamma   90.00
#
_symmetry.space_group_name_H-M   'P 1'
#
loop_
_entity.id
_entity.type
_entity.pdbx_description
1 polymer ?
#
loop_
_entity_poly.entity_id
_entity_poly.type
_entity_poly.pdbx_seq_one_letter_code
_entity_poly.pdbx_strand_id
1 'polypeptide(L)'
;MSLAVPTQTLNATRKLGKNELHLIGSNFWNIRGCCKYLKVIDIETQMSIIQLHNGKFLIIDTVEMNNRLRQKIDKLTNNGDNIEAVIGAHPFHALSFPAFYQAYPKAAYYGTPRHLRRLTEIPWKGDLNNCSVRKKWEPDVEMRIPAGAEFINPQPESTNHFISVFVYHPASQTLHVDDTILYAEKPGFLLKLFGCKDGAIAFHPSIKTSGLYPTRDAPYLFREWMRNVLFDWPFENMCCAHIGVKLGGAYADVVTLLNNTEPLFAELSEKNRKKIPLDRTSSSNQTNMNTKDNECG
;
A
#
# COMPACT_ATOMS: atom_id res chain seq x y z
N MET A 1 1.28 31.17 -19.63
CA MET A 1 1.34 31.63 -18.23
C MET A 1 1.42 30.40 -17.35
N SER A 2 2.62 30.07 -16.88
CA SER A 2 2.87 28.93 -15.98
C SER A 2 2.47 29.34 -14.57
N LEU A 3 1.44 28.71 -14.01
CA LEU A 3 1.09 28.89 -12.60
C LEU A 3 2.10 28.12 -11.77
N ALA A 4 3.05 28.83 -11.17
CA ALA A 4 4.00 28.27 -10.23
C ALA A 4 3.24 27.66 -9.04
N VAL A 5 3.34 26.34 -8.89
CA VAL A 5 2.92 25.63 -7.68
C VAL A 5 3.97 25.95 -6.61
N PRO A 6 3.59 26.50 -5.43
CA PRO A 6 4.57 26.80 -4.39
C PRO A 6 5.18 25.49 -3.88
N THR A 7 6.48 25.33 -4.07
CA THR A 7 7.26 24.26 -3.45
C THR A 7 7.35 24.58 -1.95
N GLN A 8 6.38 24.11 -1.17
CA GLN A 8 6.54 24.06 0.28
C GLN A 8 7.56 22.97 0.59
N THR A 9 8.77 23.38 0.96
CA THR A 9 9.70 22.55 1.69
C THR A 9 9.01 22.13 2.98
N LEU A 10 8.50 20.88 3.00
CA LEU A 10 7.83 20.34 4.18
C LEU A 10 8.87 20.19 5.29
N ASN A 11 8.77 21.06 6.30
CA ASN A 11 9.44 20.84 7.58
C ASN A 11 9.02 19.47 8.12
N ALA A 12 9.98 18.58 8.32
CA ALA A 12 9.83 17.17 8.72
C ALA A 12 9.19 16.93 10.12
N THR A 13 8.49 17.90 10.69
CA THR A 13 8.05 17.91 12.11
C THR A 13 6.54 17.96 12.33
N ARG A 14 5.71 18.09 11.29
CA ARG A 14 4.26 18.26 11.43
C ARG A 14 3.47 17.05 10.92
N LYS A 15 2.76 16.39 11.84
CA LYS A 15 1.71 15.41 11.55
C LYS A 15 0.71 16.03 10.56
N LEU A 16 0.59 15.43 9.37
CA LEU A 16 -0.30 15.93 8.32
C LEU A 16 -1.77 15.96 8.79
N GLY A 17 -2.51 17.01 8.41
CA GLY A 17 -3.91 17.19 8.77
C GLY A 17 -4.84 16.16 8.10
N LYS A 18 -6.02 15.91 8.68
CA LYS A 18 -7.04 15.04 8.07
C LYS A 18 -7.92 15.81 7.07
N ASN A 19 -8.43 15.11 6.06
CA ASN A 19 -9.32 15.64 5.01
C ASN A 19 -8.73 16.84 4.24
N GLU A 20 -7.42 16.82 4.00
CA GLU A 20 -6.70 17.82 3.23
C GLU A 20 -5.75 17.15 2.23
N LEU A 21 -5.53 17.81 1.09
CA LEU A 21 -4.49 17.45 0.13
C LEU A 21 -3.15 17.94 0.65
N HIS A 22 -2.23 17.01 0.94
CA HIS A 22 -0.85 17.32 1.30
C HIS A 22 0.05 16.95 0.13
N LEU A 23 0.75 17.93 -0.45
CA LEU A 23 1.74 17.67 -1.48
C LEU A 23 2.96 17.01 -0.83
N ILE A 24 3.27 15.77 -1.21
CA ILE A 24 4.38 15.00 -0.63
C ILE A 24 5.65 15.18 -1.45
N GLY A 25 5.50 15.14 -2.77
CA GLY A 25 6.55 15.44 -3.74
C GLY A 25 5.91 15.89 -5.04
N SER A 26 6.73 16.13 -6.06
CA SER A 26 6.29 16.60 -7.38
C SER A 26 5.12 15.76 -7.89
N ASN A 27 3.96 16.38 -8.11
CA ASN A 27 2.77 15.72 -8.67
C ASN A 27 2.19 14.56 -7.82
N PHE A 28 2.54 14.47 -6.53
CA PHE A 28 2.03 13.45 -5.63
C PHE A 28 1.41 14.09 -4.38
N TRP A 29 0.12 13.80 -4.15
CA TRP A 29 -0.60 14.22 -2.94
C TRP A 29 -1.00 13.01 -2.10
N ASN A 30 -0.95 13.16 -0.78
CA ASN A 30 -1.53 12.23 0.17
C ASN A 30 -2.67 12.90 0.94
N ILE A 31 -3.70 12.12 1.24
CA ILE A 31 -4.87 12.52 2.00
C ILE A 31 -5.04 11.55 3.15
N ARG A 32 -5.21 12.10 4.34
CA ARG A 32 -5.55 11.32 5.53
C ARG A 32 -7.04 11.40 5.83
N GLY A 33 -7.71 10.27 5.83
CA GLY A 33 -9.11 10.11 6.22
C GLY A 33 -9.27 9.62 7.66
N CYS A 34 -10.52 9.59 8.11
CA CYS A 34 -10.91 8.93 9.35
C CYS A 34 -11.36 7.50 9.02
N CYS A 35 -11.00 6.53 9.85
CA CYS A 35 -11.52 5.17 9.81
C CYS A 35 -11.73 4.69 11.23
N LYS A 36 -12.98 4.45 11.64
CA LYS A 36 -13.29 4.11 13.03
C LYS A 36 -13.43 2.60 13.23
N TYR A 37 -12.44 1.99 13.88
CA TYR A 37 -12.54 0.65 14.43
C TYR A 37 -13.55 0.62 15.59
N LEU A 38 -14.49 -0.34 15.54
CA LEU A 38 -15.63 -0.47 16.45
C LEU A 38 -16.41 0.84 16.68
N LYS A 39 -16.43 1.75 15.68
CA LYS A 39 -17.05 3.09 15.72
C LYS A 39 -16.46 4.06 16.75
N VAL A 40 -15.44 3.67 17.52
CA VAL A 40 -14.90 4.48 18.63
C VAL A 40 -13.43 4.86 18.45
N ILE A 41 -12.61 3.96 17.91
CA ILE A 41 -11.17 4.19 17.78
C ILE A 41 -10.87 4.55 16.33
N ASP A 42 -10.47 5.79 16.07
CA ASP A 42 -10.04 6.21 14.74
C ASP A 42 -8.63 5.68 14.46
N ILE A 43 -8.55 4.61 13.66
CA ILE A 43 -7.30 4.02 13.16
C ILE A 43 -6.77 4.77 11.94
N GLU A 44 -7.51 5.77 11.45
CA GLU A 44 -7.21 6.57 10.27
C GLU A 44 -7.16 5.71 8.99
N THR A 45 -7.15 6.34 7.83
CA THR A 45 -6.93 5.67 6.53
C THR A 45 -6.32 6.68 5.58
N GLN A 46 -5.70 6.25 4.50
CA GLN A 46 -5.02 7.15 3.56
C GLN A 46 -5.41 6.86 2.11
N MET A 47 -5.40 7.92 1.31
CA MET A 47 -5.56 7.88 -0.14
C MET A 47 -4.45 8.71 -0.75
N SER A 48 -3.94 8.31 -1.91
CA SER A 48 -2.95 9.09 -2.65
C SER A 48 -3.48 9.49 -4.02
N ILE A 49 -2.99 10.62 -4.54
CA ILE A 49 -3.31 11.13 -5.87
C ILE A 49 -2.01 11.41 -6.58
N ILE A 50 -1.86 10.87 -7.78
CA ILE A 50 -0.72 11.11 -8.66
C ILE A 50 -1.24 11.86 -9.88
N GLN A 51 -0.58 12.95 -10.26
CA GLN A 51 -0.76 13.55 -11.58
C GLN A 51 0.25 12.94 -12.54
N LEU A 52 -0.26 12.26 -13.57
CA LEU A 52 0.50 11.63 -14.64
C LEU A 52 1.07 12.69 -15.60
N HIS A 53 2.07 12.33 -16.40
CA HIS A 53 2.72 13.23 -17.37
C HIS A 53 1.74 13.82 -18.39
N ASN A 54 0.66 13.10 -18.70
CA ASN A 54 -0.39 13.54 -19.62
C ASN A 54 -1.39 14.52 -18.96
N GLY A 55 -1.17 14.90 -17.70
CA GLY A 55 -1.97 15.86 -16.94
C GLY A 55 -3.20 15.25 -16.23
N LYS A 56 -3.50 13.97 -16.46
CA LYS A 56 -4.59 13.25 -15.78
C LYS A 56 -4.16 12.72 -14.42
N PHE A 57 -5.12 12.20 -13.66
CA PHE A 57 -4.90 11.78 -12.28
C PHE A 57 -5.16 10.29 -12.06
N LEU A 58 -4.23 9.64 -11.37
CA LEU A 58 -4.40 8.30 -10.82
C LEU A 58 -4.68 8.42 -9.31
N ILE A 59 -5.78 7.84 -8.86
CA ILE A 59 -6.15 7.79 -7.44
C ILE A 59 -5.79 6.41 -6.89
N ILE A 60 -5.13 6.36 -5.73
CA ILE A 60 -4.70 5.14 -5.05
C ILE A 60 -5.45 5.03 -3.73
N ASP A 61 -6.22 3.94 -3.62
CA ASP A 61 -7.23 3.68 -2.61
C ASP A 61 -8.21 4.84 -2.46
N THR A 62 -9.07 4.78 -1.44
CA THR A 62 -10.09 5.80 -1.22
C THR A 62 -10.29 6.05 0.26
N VAL A 63 -10.64 7.28 0.59
CA VAL A 63 -11.07 7.66 1.95
C VAL A 63 -12.45 8.28 1.90
N GLU A 64 -13.15 8.26 3.03
CA GLU A 64 -14.39 8.99 3.18
C GLU A 64 -14.11 10.50 2.99
N MET A 65 -14.84 11.12 2.08
CA MET A 65 -14.66 12.54 1.75
C MET A 65 -15.74 13.39 2.41
N ASN A 66 -15.31 14.41 3.16
CA ASN A 66 -16.19 15.52 3.48
C ASN A 66 -16.31 16.49 2.29
N ASN A 67 -17.27 17.43 2.36
CA ASN A 67 -17.53 18.40 1.30
C ASN A 67 -16.28 19.23 0.93
N ARG A 68 -15.44 19.58 1.91
CA ARG A 68 -14.23 20.38 1.67
C ARG A 68 -13.18 19.59 0.88
N LEU A 69 -12.96 18.32 1.23
CA LEU A 69 -12.03 17.45 0.50
C LEU A 69 -12.56 17.20 -0.92
N ARG A 70 -13.86 16.91 -1.07
CA ARG A 70 -14.49 16.73 -2.38
C ARG A 70 -14.28 17.94 -3.28
N GLN A 71 -14.57 19.16 -2.81
CA GLN A 71 -14.36 20.39 -3.59
C GLN A 71 -12.90 20.58 -4.03
N LYS A 72 -11.93 20.18 -3.21
CA LYS A 72 -10.50 20.23 -3.58
C LYS A 72 -10.18 19.24 -4.70
N ILE A 73 -10.70 18.02 -4.62
CA ILE A 73 -10.51 16.99 -5.65
C ILE A 73 -11.23 17.40 -6.94
N ASP A 74 -12.47 17.90 -6.85
CA ASP A 74 -13.23 18.43 -7.99
C ASP A 74 -12.42 19.53 -8.70
N LYS A 75 -11.87 20.48 -7.96
CA LYS A 75 -11.04 21.55 -8.54
C LYS A 75 -9.75 21.00 -9.19
N LEU A 76 -9.11 20.02 -8.56
CA LEU A 76 -7.87 19.42 -9.07
C LEU A 76 -8.10 18.61 -10.35
N THR A 77 -9.22 17.88 -10.41
CA THR A 77 -9.49 16.85 -11.43
C THR A 77 -10.53 17.29 -12.47
N ASN A 78 -10.91 18.58 -12.50
CA ASN A 78 -12.00 19.08 -13.32
C ASN A 78 -13.31 18.29 -13.08
N ASN A 79 -13.80 18.31 -11.85
CA ASN A 79 -15.00 17.58 -11.39
C ASN A 79 -14.94 16.07 -11.70
N GLY A 80 -13.75 15.48 -11.59
CA GLY A 80 -13.50 14.08 -11.88
C GLY A 80 -13.28 13.73 -13.35
N ASP A 81 -13.48 14.65 -14.29
CA ASP A 81 -13.34 14.35 -15.73
C ASP A 81 -11.87 14.04 -16.11
N ASN A 82 -10.89 14.52 -15.36
CA ASN A 82 -9.46 14.22 -15.55
C ASN A 82 -8.95 13.06 -14.69
N ILE A 83 -9.82 12.32 -13.99
CA ILE A 83 -9.42 11.09 -13.32
C ILE A 83 -9.25 10.01 -14.40
N GLU A 84 -7.99 9.60 -14.64
CA GLU A 84 -7.67 8.50 -15.55
C GLU A 84 -8.16 7.17 -14.95
N ALA A 85 -7.85 6.94 -13.68
CA ALA A 85 -8.26 5.74 -12.98
C ALA A 85 -8.25 5.90 -11.45
N VAL A 86 -9.00 5.02 -10.80
CA VAL A 86 -8.95 4.76 -9.36
C VAL A 86 -8.50 3.31 -9.16
N ILE A 87 -7.47 3.10 -8.37
CA ILE A 87 -6.94 1.76 -8.06
C ILE A 87 -7.16 1.42 -6.58
N GLY A 88 -7.58 0.20 -6.27
CA GLY A 88 -7.61 -0.32 -4.90
C GLY A 88 -6.41 -1.23 -4.64
N ALA A 89 -5.39 -0.72 -3.95
CA ALA A 89 -4.10 -1.38 -3.83
C ALA A 89 -4.08 -2.46 -2.76
N HIS A 90 -4.90 -2.33 -1.70
CA HIS A 90 -4.96 -3.31 -0.62
C HIS A 90 -6.30 -4.05 -0.54
N PRO A 91 -6.33 -5.41 -0.46
CA PRO A 91 -7.57 -6.19 -0.50
C PRO A 91 -8.65 -5.82 0.54
N PHE A 92 -8.29 -5.15 1.63
CA PHE A 92 -9.21 -4.82 2.72
C PHE A 92 -9.58 -3.34 2.81
N HIS A 93 -8.98 -2.45 2.00
CA HIS A 93 -9.29 -1.03 1.97
C HIS A 93 -10.47 -0.73 1.06
N ALA A 94 -11.60 -1.37 1.35
CA ALA A 94 -12.77 -1.39 0.48
C ALA A 94 -13.89 -0.42 0.91
N LEU A 95 -13.85 0.11 2.14
CA LEU A 95 -15.02 0.74 2.76
C LEU A 95 -15.46 2.05 2.08
N SER A 96 -14.52 2.85 1.59
CA SER A 96 -14.81 4.17 1.03
C SER A 96 -15.06 4.16 -0.48
N PHE A 97 -14.79 3.02 -1.14
CA PHE A 97 -14.95 2.87 -2.59
C PHE A 97 -16.37 3.13 -3.09
N PRO A 98 -17.44 2.62 -2.46
CA PRO A 98 -18.81 2.86 -2.96
C PRO A 98 -19.19 4.35 -2.97
N ALA A 99 -18.84 5.08 -1.90
CA ALA A 99 -19.09 6.52 -1.82
C ALA A 99 -18.23 7.32 -2.81
N PHE A 100 -16.97 6.90 -3.00
CA PHE A 100 -16.08 7.52 -3.98
C PHE A 100 -16.58 7.28 -5.43
N TYR A 101 -17.06 6.08 -5.72
CA TYR A 101 -17.68 5.72 -7.01
C TYR A 101 -18.93 6.55 -7.29
N GLN A 102 -19.81 6.75 -6.30
CA GLN A 102 -20.95 7.64 -6.45
C GLN A 102 -20.56 9.08 -6.76
N ALA A 103 -19.44 9.56 -6.20
CA ALA A 103 -18.93 10.90 -6.48
C ALA A 103 -18.31 11.02 -7.88
N TYR A 104 -17.61 9.98 -8.34
CA TYR A 104 -16.87 9.96 -9.61
C TYR A 104 -17.15 8.69 -10.43
N PRO A 105 -18.39 8.50 -10.93
CA PRO A 105 -18.80 7.24 -11.57
C PRO A 105 -18.22 7.05 -12.98
N LYS A 106 -17.70 8.12 -13.60
CA LYS A 106 -17.13 8.08 -14.96
C LYS A 106 -15.70 7.54 -14.99
N ALA A 107 -14.99 7.56 -13.87
CA ALA A 107 -13.60 7.10 -13.81
C ALA A 107 -13.51 5.58 -14.04
N ALA A 108 -12.36 5.11 -14.54
CA ALA A 108 -12.09 3.67 -14.62
C ALA A 108 -11.59 3.15 -13.27
N TYR A 109 -12.21 2.09 -12.75
CA TYR A 109 -11.84 1.48 -11.47
C TYR A 109 -11.08 0.17 -11.68
N TYR A 110 -9.97 -0.03 -11.00
CA TYR A 110 -9.19 -1.27 -11.01
C TYR A 110 -8.90 -1.70 -9.58
N GLY A 111 -8.97 -2.99 -9.28
CA GLY A 111 -8.86 -3.42 -7.88
C GLY A 111 -8.17 -4.76 -7.77
N THR A 112 -7.75 -5.10 -6.55
CA THR A 112 -7.35 -6.47 -6.23
C THR A 112 -8.48 -7.48 -6.51
N PRO A 113 -8.18 -8.78 -6.63
CA PRO A 113 -9.21 -9.80 -6.85
C PRO A 113 -10.33 -9.78 -5.81
N ARG A 114 -10.02 -9.37 -4.57
CA ARG A 114 -11.01 -9.26 -3.50
C ARG A 114 -11.99 -8.11 -3.73
N HIS A 115 -11.54 -6.95 -4.22
CA HIS A 115 -12.43 -5.85 -4.56
C HIS A 115 -13.46 -6.26 -5.60
N LEU A 116 -13.01 -6.91 -6.67
CA LEU A 116 -13.87 -7.41 -7.75
C LEU A 116 -14.93 -8.40 -7.23
N ARG A 117 -14.58 -9.27 -6.27
CA ARG A 117 -15.51 -10.23 -5.66
C ARG A 117 -16.49 -9.61 -4.67
N ARG A 118 -16.13 -8.51 -3.99
CA ARG A 118 -16.87 -7.98 -2.82
C ARG A 118 -17.64 -6.69 -3.10
N LEU A 119 -17.17 -5.87 -4.03
CA LEU A 119 -17.78 -4.59 -4.40
C LEU A 119 -18.35 -4.69 -5.82
N THR A 120 -19.37 -5.53 -5.99
CA THR A 120 -19.94 -5.89 -7.29
C THR A 120 -20.75 -4.76 -7.94
N GLU A 121 -21.09 -3.72 -7.18
CA GLU A 121 -21.75 -2.50 -7.66
C GLU A 121 -20.81 -1.58 -8.45
N ILE A 122 -19.49 -1.75 -8.29
CA ILE A 122 -18.48 -1.01 -9.04
C ILE A 122 -18.12 -1.82 -10.30
N PRO A 123 -18.25 -1.24 -11.50
CA PRO A 123 -17.91 -1.91 -12.75
C PRO A 123 -16.39 -1.92 -12.98
N TRP A 124 -15.67 -2.72 -12.20
CA TRP A 124 -14.21 -2.84 -12.26
C TRP A 124 -13.72 -3.15 -13.68
N LYS A 125 -12.82 -2.32 -14.18
CA LYS A 125 -12.21 -2.40 -15.52
C LYS A 125 -11.03 -3.38 -15.59
N GLY A 126 -10.50 -3.81 -14.46
CA GLY A 126 -9.46 -4.82 -14.43
C GLY A 126 -9.00 -5.19 -13.03
N ASP A 127 -8.30 -6.31 -13.00
CA ASP A 127 -7.74 -6.92 -11.80
C ASP A 127 -6.26 -6.55 -11.67
N LEU A 128 -5.88 -5.95 -10.54
CA LEU A 128 -4.49 -5.62 -10.22
C LEU A 128 -3.60 -6.84 -10.04
N ASN A 129 -4.13 -8.07 -9.94
CA ASN A 129 -3.33 -9.30 -10.00
C ASN A 129 -2.75 -9.55 -11.41
N ASN A 130 -3.33 -8.94 -12.45
CA ASN A 130 -2.82 -9.05 -13.81
C ASN A 130 -1.69 -8.03 -14.07
N CYS A 131 -0.54 -8.52 -14.52
CA CYS A 131 0.61 -7.66 -14.77
C CYS A 131 0.33 -6.58 -15.84
N SER A 132 -0.39 -6.91 -16.91
CA SER A 132 -0.76 -5.95 -17.95
C SER A 132 -1.63 -4.79 -17.44
N VAL A 133 -2.37 -4.97 -16.34
CA VAL A 133 -3.12 -3.90 -15.70
C VAL A 133 -2.18 -3.01 -14.90
N ARG A 134 -1.27 -3.59 -14.12
CA ARG A 134 -0.26 -2.86 -13.32
C ARG A 134 0.66 -1.99 -14.20
N LYS A 135 1.01 -2.46 -15.40
CA LYS A 135 1.88 -1.74 -16.34
C LYS A 135 1.22 -0.59 -17.12
N LYS A 136 -0.09 -0.36 -16.96
CA LYS A 136 -0.83 0.64 -17.75
C LYS A 136 -0.30 2.07 -17.62
N TRP A 137 0.31 2.38 -16.48
CA TRP A 137 0.76 3.73 -16.14
C TRP A 137 2.29 3.85 -16.11
N GLU A 138 3.02 2.84 -16.57
CA GLU A 138 4.47 2.95 -16.75
C GLU A 138 4.78 3.95 -17.90
N PRO A 139 5.87 4.74 -17.79
CA PRO A 139 6.85 4.76 -16.70
C PRO A 139 6.49 5.72 -15.54
N ASP A 140 5.33 6.40 -15.58
CA ASP A 140 4.96 7.35 -14.52
C ASP A 140 4.75 6.65 -13.18
N VAL A 141 4.17 5.45 -13.20
CA VAL A 141 3.84 4.69 -12.00
C VAL A 141 4.22 3.24 -12.20
N GLU A 142 5.01 2.71 -11.27
CA GLU A 142 5.42 1.32 -11.22
C GLU A 142 4.70 0.59 -10.08
N MET A 143 4.30 -0.66 -10.29
CA MET A 143 3.53 -1.43 -9.31
C MET A 143 4.02 -2.85 -9.16
N ARG A 144 4.22 -3.29 -7.92
CA ARG A 144 4.67 -4.65 -7.58
C ARG A 144 3.83 -5.24 -6.47
N ILE A 145 3.67 -6.56 -6.49
CA ILE A 145 2.99 -7.32 -5.43
C ILE A 145 4.07 -8.11 -4.67
N PRO A 146 4.11 -8.06 -3.33
CA PRO A 146 5.05 -8.85 -2.56
C PRO A 146 4.97 -10.36 -2.83
N ALA A 147 6.14 -10.98 -2.95
CA ALA A 147 6.26 -12.44 -3.02
C ALA A 147 6.16 -13.07 -1.62
N GLY A 148 5.91 -14.38 -1.57
CA GLY A 148 5.89 -15.15 -0.32
C GLY A 148 4.60 -15.02 0.51
N ALA A 149 3.55 -14.41 -0.03
CA ALA A 149 2.30 -14.16 0.66
C ALA A 149 1.08 -14.23 -0.25
N GLU A 150 -0.10 -14.40 0.35
CA GLU A 150 -1.37 -14.55 -0.36
C GLU A 150 -1.99 -13.18 -0.70
N PHE A 151 -2.16 -12.88 -1.98
CA PHE A 151 -2.75 -11.62 -2.46
C PHE A 151 -4.20 -11.77 -2.98
N ILE A 152 -4.54 -12.92 -3.58
CA ILE A 152 -5.82 -13.11 -4.29
C ILE A 152 -6.96 -13.24 -3.29
N ASN A 153 -6.76 -14.03 -2.26
CA ASN A 153 -7.74 -14.22 -1.20
C ASN A 153 -7.06 -14.41 0.16
N PRO A 154 -6.52 -13.34 0.77
CA PRO A 154 -5.83 -13.44 2.05
C PRO A 154 -6.79 -13.92 3.13
N GLN A 155 -6.39 -14.97 3.86
CA GLN A 155 -7.18 -15.57 4.94
C GLN A 155 -6.34 -15.71 6.23
N PRO A 156 -6.98 -15.66 7.41
CA PRO A 156 -8.39 -15.31 7.61
C PRO A 156 -8.62 -13.80 7.42
N GLU A 157 -9.77 -13.43 6.85
CA GLU A 157 -10.11 -12.02 6.53
C GLU A 157 -10.03 -11.05 7.72
N SER A 158 -10.20 -11.56 8.94
CA SER A 158 -10.18 -10.75 10.16
C SER A 158 -8.78 -10.30 10.58
N THR A 159 -7.72 -10.95 10.12
CA THR A 159 -6.35 -10.67 10.59
C THR A 159 -5.28 -10.66 9.50
N ASN A 160 -5.52 -11.26 8.33
CA ASN A 160 -4.51 -11.31 7.26
C ASN A 160 -4.56 -10.08 6.36
N HIS A 161 -4.04 -8.96 6.85
CA HIS A 161 -3.97 -7.67 6.13
C HIS A 161 -2.52 -7.34 5.73
N PHE A 162 -1.71 -8.36 5.45
CA PHE A 162 -0.27 -8.13 5.25
C PHE A 162 0.08 -7.52 3.90
N ILE A 163 -0.61 -7.95 2.83
CA ILE A 163 -0.17 -7.69 1.44
C ILE A 163 -1.03 -6.67 0.73
N SER A 164 -0.37 -5.63 0.25
CA SER A 164 -0.87 -4.64 -0.70
C SER A 164 -0.03 -4.65 -1.98
N VAL A 165 -0.55 -4.03 -3.03
CA VAL A 165 0.26 -3.60 -4.17
C VAL A 165 1.12 -2.41 -3.74
N PHE A 166 2.43 -2.50 -3.89
CA PHE A 166 3.30 -1.33 -3.73
C PHE A 166 3.21 -0.49 -5.00
N VAL A 167 2.94 0.80 -4.83
CA VAL A 167 2.80 1.76 -5.93
C VAL A 167 3.90 2.82 -5.81
N TYR A 168 4.84 2.83 -6.74
CA TYR A 168 5.95 3.77 -6.78
C TYR A 168 5.73 4.82 -7.86
N HIS A 169 5.94 6.09 -7.51
CA HIS A 169 5.93 7.21 -8.44
C HIS A 169 7.34 7.81 -8.52
N PRO A 170 8.11 7.52 -9.59
CA PRO A 170 9.50 7.93 -9.69
C PRO A 170 9.71 9.44 -9.60
N ALA A 171 8.84 10.25 -10.23
CA ALA A 171 9.01 11.70 -10.28
C ALA A 171 8.90 12.40 -8.91
N SER A 172 8.13 11.82 -7.97
CA SER A 172 8.07 12.32 -6.58
C SER A 172 8.95 11.53 -5.61
N GLN A 173 9.57 10.44 -6.06
CA GLN A 173 10.25 9.46 -5.23
C GLN A 173 9.37 9.02 -4.04
N THR A 174 8.07 8.78 -4.30
CA THR A 174 7.12 8.39 -3.24
C THR A 174 6.64 6.97 -3.47
N LEU A 175 6.73 6.16 -2.42
CA LEU A 175 6.22 4.80 -2.37
C LEU A 175 4.92 4.76 -1.56
N HIS A 176 3.84 4.22 -2.12
CA HIS A 176 2.63 3.86 -1.38
C HIS A 176 2.68 2.37 -1.06
N VAL A 177 2.64 2.01 0.22
CA VAL A 177 2.80 0.63 0.72
C VAL A 177 1.58 0.12 1.48
N ASP A 178 0.61 0.98 1.75
CA ASP A 178 -0.60 0.65 2.50
C ASP A 178 -0.26 -0.06 3.84
N ASP A 179 -0.87 -1.19 4.16
CA ASP A 179 -0.72 -1.89 5.45
C ASP A 179 0.59 -2.67 5.60
N THR A 180 1.25 -3.05 4.49
CA THR A 180 2.42 -3.95 4.55
C THR A 180 3.54 -3.41 5.44
N ILE A 181 3.78 -2.11 5.38
CA ILE A 181 4.71 -1.40 6.27
C ILE A 181 3.93 -0.32 7.02
N LEU A 182 4.04 -0.36 8.34
CA LEU A 182 3.46 0.60 9.25
C LEU A 182 4.50 1.64 9.66
N TYR A 183 4.07 2.91 9.70
CA TYR A 183 4.88 4.01 10.21
C TYR A 183 4.11 4.82 11.26
N ALA A 184 4.62 4.80 12.49
CA ALA A 184 4.06 5.53 13.61
C ALA A 184 4.81 6.84 13.84
N GLU A 185 4.50 7.88 13.06
CA GLU A 185 5.15 9.20 13.19
C GLU A 185 5.05 9.75 14.63
N LYS A 186 3.81 9.84 15.13
CA LYS A 186 3.47 10.27 16.50
C LYS A 186 2.30 9.42 17.01
N PRO A 187 2.56 8.17 17.47
CA PRO A 187 1.51 7.30 18.00
C PRO A 187 0.74 7.97 19.14
N GLY A 188 -0.55 7.66 19.23
CA GLY A 188 -1.38 8.11 20.35
C GLY A 188 -0.88 7.56 21.70
N PHE A 189 -1.31 8.19 22.79
CA PHE A 189 -0.85 7.87 24.15
C PHE A 189 -0.92 6.36 24.50
N LEU A 190 -2.01 5.69 24.13
CA LEU A 190 -2.17 4.25 24.40
C LEU A 190 -1.10 3.40 23.70
N LEU A 191 -0.79 3.69 22.43
CA LEU A 191 0.25 2.97 21.69
C LEU A 191 1.64 3.23 22.29
N LYS A 192 1.91 4.45 22.79
CA LYS A 192 3.15 4.76 23.51
C LYS A 192 3.30 3.97 24.80
N LEU A 193 2.21 3.77 25.55
CA LEU A 193 2.21 2.96 26.77
C LEU A 193 2.57 1.48 26.49
N PHE A 194 2.20 0.96 25.32
CA PHE A 194 2.61 -0.36 24.83
C PHE A 194 3.97 -0.39 24.12
N GLY A 195 4.78 0.67 24.27
CA GLY A 195 6.17 0.71 23.80
C GLY A 195 6.37 1.18 22.36
N CYS A 196 5.32 1.63 21.65
CA CYS A 196 5.46 2.21 20.32
C CYS A 196 6.08 3.60 20.41
N LYS A 197 7.29 3.76 19.85
CA LYS A 197 8.04 5.03 19.86
C LYS A 197 7.64 5.93 18.70
N ASP A 198 7.90 7.23 18.85
CA ASP A 198 7.79 8.16 17.72
C ASP A 198 8.76 7.75 16.61
N GLY A 199 8.27 7.78 15.37
CA GLY A 199 9.00 7.32 14.19
C GLY A 199 9.18 5.80 14.09
N ALA A 200 8.47 4.99 14.88
CA ALA A 200 8.60 3.54 14.78
C ALA A 200 8.11 3.03 13.41
N ILE A 201 8.90 2.14 12.80
CA ILE A 201 8.59 1.46 11.55
C ILE A 201 8.56 -0.06 11.78
N ALA A 202 7.58 -0.74 11.19
CA ALA A 202 7.44 -2.19 11.31
C ALA A 202 6.68 -2.78 10.11
N PHE A 203 6.91 -4.05 9.80
CA PHE A 203 5.96 -4.79 8.96
C PHE A 203 4.64 -5.03 9.70
N HIS A 204 3.54 -5.15 8.97
CA HIS A 204 2.22 -5.43 9.57
C HIS A 204 2.30 -6.66 10.52
N PRO A 205 1.66 -6.64 11.70
CA PRO A 205 1.76 -7.72 12.69
C PRO A 205 1.40 -9.11 12.17
N SER A 206 0.52 -9.20 11.17
CA SER A 206 0.12 -10.48 10.57
C SER A 206 1.27 -11.21 9.88
N ILE A 207 2.40 -10.55 9.58
CA ILE A 207 3.61 -11.22 9.09
C ILE A 207 4.06 -12.37 10.02
N LYS A 208 3.80 -12.26 11.33
CA LYS A 208 4.15 -13.26 12.34
C LYS A 208 3.20 -14.47 12.38
N THR A 209 2.06 -14.38 11.69
CA THR A 209 0.98 -15.37 11.75
C THR A 209 0.58 -15.85 10.35
N SER A 210 -0.35 -15.17 9.69
CA SER A 210 -0.98 -15.58 8.42
C SER A 210 -0.53 -14.77 7.20
N GLY A 211 0.27 -13.71 7.41
CA GLY A 211 0.70 -12.80 6.36
C GLY A 211 1.55 -13.49 5.29
N LEU A 212 2.49 -14.33 5.71
CA LEU A 212 3.32 -15.13 4.82
C LEU A 212 2.73 -16.53 4.66
N TYR A 213 2.94 -17.15 3.50
CA TYR A 213 2.56 -18.54 3.31
C TYR A 213 3.24 -19.44 4.37
N PRO A 214 2.57 -20.51 4.84
CA PRO A 214 3.09 -21.39 5.89
C PRO A 214 4.16 -22.36 5.35
N THR A 215 5.07 -21.88 4.50
CA THR A 215 6.19 -22.64 3.91
C THR A 215 7.51 -22.14 4.48
N ARG A 216 8.59 -22.91 4.25
CA ARG A 216 9.94 -22.53 4.69
C ARG A 216 10.50 -21.36 3.89
N ASP A 217 10.12 -21.26 2.62
CA ASP A 217 10.73 -20.32 1.68
C ASP A 217 10.03 -18.96 1.68
N ALA A 218 8.74 -18.91 2.05
CA ALA A 218 7.94 -17.69 2.02
C ALA A 218 8.58 -16.45 2.69
N PRO A 219 9.17 -16.53 3.89
CA PRO A 219 9.87 -15.38 4.48
C PRO A 219 11.06 -14.89 3.64
N TYR A 220 11.81 -15.81 3.01
CA TYR A 220 12.93 -15.46 2.16
C TYR A 220 12.50 -14.94 0.79
N LEU A 221 11.40 -15.46 0.24
CA LEU A 221 10.79 -14.91 -0.98
C LEU A 221 10.36 -13.46 -0.77
N PHE A 222 9.69 -13.17 0.35
CA PHE A 222 9.31 -11.80 0.71
C PHE A 222 10.55 -10.91 0.92
N ARG A 223 11.58 -11.42 1.61
CA ARG A 223 12.84 -10.71 1.82
C ARG A 223 13.53 -10.34 0.51
N GLU A 224 13.74 -11.31 -0.39
CA GLU A 224 14.40 -11.04 -1.67
C GLU A 224 13.58 -10.08 -2.52
N TRP A 225 12.25 -10.22 -2.53
CA TRP A 225 11.37 -9.26 -3.19
C TRP A 225 11.54 -7.83 -2.65
N MET A 226 11.59 -7.66 -1.32
CA MET A 226 11.86 -6.35 -0.69
C MET A 226 13.24 -5.81 -1.07
N ARG A 227 14.26 -6.68 -1.20
CA ARG A 227 15.60 -6.27 -1.68
C ARG A 227 15.56 -5.80 -3.13
N ASN A 228 14.80 -6.46 -4.00
CA ASN A 228 14.62 -6.03 -5.39
C ASN A 228 13.90 -4.67 -5.45
N VAL A 229 12.87 -4.46 -4.63
CA VAL A 229 12.24 -3.13 -4.49
C VAL A 229 13.25 -2.06 -4.07
N LEU A 230 14.08 -2.34 -3.06
CA LEU A 230 15.13 -1.40 -2.63
C LEU A 230 16.21 -1.19 -3.71
N PHE A 231 16.52 -2.21 -4.50
CA PHE A 231 17.49 -2.07 -5.57
C PHE A 231 16.97 -1.18 -6.71
N ASP A 232 15.71 -1.36 -7.10
CA ASP A 232 15.13 -0.69 -8.27
C ASP A 232 14.53 0.69 -7.97
N TRP A 233 13.99 0.90 -6.77
CA TRP A 233 13.19 2.08 -6.45
C TRP A 233 13.89 2.99 -5.42
N PRO A 234 14.50 4.12 -5.85
CA PRO A 234 15.09 5.10 -4.96
C PRO A 234 14.01 6.04 -4.40
N PHE A 235 13.14 5.54 -3.52
CA PHE A 235 12.09 6.34 -2.89
C PHE A 235 12.61 7.13 -1.68
N GLU A 236 12.20 8.38 -1.55
CA GLU A 236 12.54 9.26 -0.42
C GLU A 236 11.39 9.34 0.58
N ASN A 237 10.14 9.19 0.10
CA ASN A 237 8.92 9.28 0.88
C ASN A 237 8.15 7.95 0.88
N MET A 238 7.41 7.67 1.95
CA MET A 238 6.56 6.48 2.04
C MET A 238 5.19 6.81 2.66
N CYS A 239 4.11 6.44 1.98
CA CYS A 239 2.73 6.56 2.43
C CYS A 239 2.20 5.19 2.89
N CYS A 240 1.78 5.11 4.15
CA CYS A 240 1.21 3.89 4.77
C CYS A 240 -0.31 3.98 4.87
N ALA A 241 -0.97 2.87 5.20
CA ALA A 241 -2.42 2.82 5.46
C ALA A 241 -2.87 3.73 6.61
N HIS A 242 -2.10 3.71 7.70
CA HIS A 242 -2.53 4.19 9.00
C HIS A 242 -1.44 5.05 9.65
N ILE A 243 -1.88 5.96 10.54
CA ILE A 243 -1.06 6.75 11.48
C ILE A 243 -0.09 7.77 10.86
N GLY A 244 0.70 7.42 9.85
CA GLY A 244 1.82 8.25 9.41
C GLY A 244 2.11 8.19 7.91
N VAL A 245 2.75 9.27 7.45
CA VAL A 245 3.47 9.35 6.17
C VAL A 245 4.91 9.62 6.53
N LYS A 246 5.84 8.79 6.05
CA LYS A 246 7.27 9.03 6.24
C LYS A 246 7.74 10.00 5.17
N LEU A 247 8.04 11.23 5.60
CA LEU A 247 8.68 12.24 4.76
C LEU A 247 10.20 12.16 4.92
N GLY A 248 10.89 12.02 3.80
CA GLY A 248 12.35 11.93 3.72
C GLY A 248 12.95 10.66 4.34
N GLY A 249 14.10 10.19 3.86
CA GLY A 249 14.86 9.07 4.43
C GLY A 249 14.10 7.74 4.53
N ALA A 250 12.96 7.59 3.85
CA ALA A 250 12.14 6.37 3.96
C ALA A 250 12.89 5.14 3.47
N TYR A 251 13.73 5.28 2.44
CA TYR A 251 14.60 4.21 1.95
C TYR A 251 15.47 3.61 3.06
N ALA A 252 16.22 4.46 3.77
CA ALA A 252 17.15 4.03 4.82
C ALA A 252 16.42 3.35 5.99
N ASP A 253 15.23 3.85 6.33
CA ASP A 253 14.39 3.25 7.35
C ASP A 253 13.89 1.85 6.93
N VAL A 254 13.50 1.66 5.67
CA VAL A 254 13.08 0.35 5.14
C VAL A 254 14.25 -0.63 5.05
N VAL A 255 15.45 -0.18 4.67
CA VAL A 255 16.68 -1.01 4.73
C VAL A 255 16.92 -1.48 6.17
N THR A 256 16.84 -0.55 7.13
CA THR A 256 17.02 -0.86 8.56
C THR A 256 15.95 -1.83 9.05
N LEU A 257 14.68 -1.61 8.69
CA LEU A 257 13.57 -2.51 9.00
C LEU A 257 13.83 -3.93 8.48
N LEU A 258 14.23 -4.06 7.22
CA LEU A 258 14.47 -5.36 6.59
C LEU A 258 15.59 -6.12 7.31
N ASN A 259 16.72 -5.46 7.58
CA ASN A 259 17.84 -6.04 8.32
C ASN A 259 17.43 -6.49 9.73
N ASN A 260 16.68 -5.65 10.45
CA ASN A 260 16.20 -5.97 11.79
C ASN A 260 15.16 -7.11 11.80
N THR A 261 14.55 -7.43 10.65
CA THR A 261 13.54 -8.48 10.51
C THR A 261 14.16 -9.85 10.17
N GLU A 262 15.45 -9.93 9.81
CA GLU A 262 16.11 -11.20 9.47
C GLU A 262 15.94 -12.32 10.52
N PRO A 263 16.06 -12.06 11.84
CA PRO A 263 15.84 -13.09 12.85
C PRO A 263 14.41 -13.66 12.81
N LEU A 264 13.40 -12.82 12.53
CA LEU A 264 12.01 -13.26 12.39
C LEU A 264 11.84 -14.12 11.14
N PHE A 265 12.48 -13.79 10.02
CA PHE A 265 12.42 -14.62 8.82
C PHE A 265 12.99 -16.02 9.07
N ALA A 266 14.13 -16.10 9.77
CA ALA A 266 14.72 -17.37 10.16
C ALA A 266 13.81 -18.17 11.10
N GLU A 267 13.21 -17.51 12.10
CA GLU A 267 12.26 -18.12 13.03
C GLU A 267 11.04 -18.70 12.30
N LEU A 268 10.40 -17.92 11.42
CA LEU A 268 9.23 -18.35 10.67
C LEU A 268 9.55 -19.52 9.73
N SER A 269 10.71 -19.48 9.07
CA SER A 269 11.17 -20.58 8.21
C SER A 269 11.36 -21.88 8.99
N GLU A 270 12.03 -21.83 10.14
CA GLU A 270 12.26 -23.02 10.99
C GLU A 270 10.96 -23.52 11.64
N LYS A 271 10.08 -22.63 12.06
CA LYS A 271 8.74 -22.99 12.56
C LYS A 271 7.93 -23.75 11.51
N ASN A 272 8.00 -23.34 10.24
CA ASN A 272 7.27 -24.01 9.16
C ASN A 272 7.96 -25.30 8.70
N ARG A 273 9.28 -25.45 8.89
CA ARG A 273 10.00 -26.72 8.67
C ARG A 273 9.44 -27.84 9.55
N LYS A 274 9.21 -27.55 10.84
CA LYS A 274 8.74 -28.52 11.84
C LYS A 274 7.29 -29.00 11.63
N LYS A 275 6.53 -28.34 10.75
CA LYS A 275 5.13 -28.70 10.43
C LYS A 275 5.01 -29.75 9.34
N ILE A 276 6.10 -30.11 8.65
CA ILE A 276 6.11 -31.21 7.68
C ILE A 276 6.38 -32.51 8.46
N PRO A 277 5.42 -33.46 8.53
CA PRO A 277 5.70 -34.76 9.15
C PRO A 277 6.82 -35.46 8.38
N LEU A 278 7.71 -36.15 9.11
CA LEU A 278 8.86 -36.92 8.60
C LEU A 278 8.50 -38.07 7.62
N ASP A 279 7.23 -38.22 7.23
CA ASP A 279 6.71 -39.41 6.54
C ASP A 279 6.21 -39.15 5.11
N ARG A 280 6.70 -38.09 4.44
CA ARG A 280 6.46 -37.88 3.00
C ARG A 280 7.75 -37.66 2.23
N THR A 281 8.58 -38.70 2.18
CA THR A 281 9.43 -38.95 1.01
C THR A 281 8.58 -39.66 -0.05
N SER A 282 7.83 -38.91 -0.87
CA SER A 282 7.48 -39.28 -2.25
C SER A 282 6.47 -38.30 -2.86
N SER A 283 6.63 -38.11 -4.18
CA SER A 283 5.88 -37.26 -5.10
C SER A 283 6.23 -35.77 -5.08
N SER A 284 7.08 -35.44 -6.05
CA SER A 284 7.22 -34.15 -6.69
C SER A 284 5.86 -33.50 -6.99
N ASN A 285 5.50 -32.48 -6.23
CA ASN A 285 4.70 -31.38 -6.73
C ASN A 285 5.53 -30.12 -6.54
N GLN A 286 6.41 -29.85 -7.50
CA GLN A 286 6.91 -28.51 -7.73
C GLN A 286 5.71 -27.66 -8.15
N THR A 287 5.01 -27.07 -7.19
CA THR A 287 4.35 -25.80 -7.46
C THR A 287 5.46 -24.83 -7.77
N ASN A 288 5.57 -24.44 -9.04
CA ASN A 288 6.43 -23.37 -9.52
C ASN A 288 6.16 -22.10 -8.70
N MET A 289 6.86 -21.93 -7.59
CA MET A 289 7.05 -20.63 -6.94
C MET A 289 8.11 -19.90 -7.77
N ASN A 290 7.72 -19.54 -8.99
CA ASN A 290 8.57 -18.78 -9.88
C ASN A 290 8.60 -17.35 -9.33
N THR A 291 9.70 -16.97 -8.70
CA THR A 291 9.95 -15.61 -8.20
C THR A 291 9.83 -14.56 -9.31
N LYS A 292 10.06 -14.97 -10.56
CA LYS A 292 10.03 -14.10 -11.74
C LYS A 292 8.64 -13.82 -12.31
N ASP A 293 7.61 -14.62 -12.02
CA ASP A 293 6.29 -14.43 -12.64
C ASP A 293 5.40 -13.45 -11.84
N ASN A 294 5.73 -13.19 -10.58
CA ASN A 294 5.01 -12.23 -9.72
C ASN A 294 5.63 -10.82 -9.75
N GLU A 295 6.91 -10.73 -10.10
CA GLU A 295 7.56 -9.49 -10.48
C GLU A 295 7.12 -9.18 -11.91
N CYS A 296 6.60 -7.99 -12.14
CA CYS A 296 6.20 -7.57 -13.47
C CYS A 296 7.44 -7.29 -14.34
N GLY A 297 8.35 -8.27 -14.48
CA GLY A 297 9.73 -8.00 -14.90
C GLY A 297 10.53 -7.27 -13.84
#